data_AF-Q0UYJ6-F1
#
_entry.id   AF-Q0UYJ6-F1
#
_cell.length_a   1.000
_cell.length_b   1.000
_cell.length_c   1.000
_cell.angle_alpha   90.00
_cell.angle_beta   90.00
_cell.angle_gamma   90.00
#
_symmetry.space_group_name_H-M   'P 1'
#
loop_
_entity.id
_entity.type
_entity.pdbx_description
1 polymer ?
#
loop_
_entity_poly.entity_id
_entity_poly.type
_entity_poly.pdbx_seq_one_letter_code
_entity_poly.pdbx_strand_id
1 'polypeptide(L)'
;MPSFEPLLHPHAILDFLVHERLPELAKHAAIEQYYKVILDDPDAAISTCRALMSDWVVDMFEAGTLWDADALKHHKVSLDDIPKVPGAYIFVIVLEEGHRFYGGQSKDLRYRTVKCHSSAKHRKHHPSLAYTYVNYAKETFFALPVASMTLTDGPLKNLLEQWLVVVFRCLQIDELEANHSEEAFRLIPEEYLNLGANLAEPFAQGLPLSYFPGRTGRRDFGPALEASNDPVKNEYAVLRRTEISEEKRKRDRFRDGHPFLPPPPLPKRPLPAESEWFTIVDGKVQYPHDPNWPPPPPPTQPGVGRFVRWQWGHNSSDYQFYINNVKIWVPRADVDRLIEDTIRIVVDIVPDGRHQHGCVVRAPKESLEAEDPGLRLGIQLHGTYKGDHYVPDLQCNRWLKIRGEWSIHKANSLVDWMEGLDVSPEHPRPRRWYSTRELQDDDTVGYREWTT
;
A
#
# COMPACT_ATOMS: atom_id res chain seq x y z
N MET A 1 -32.15 -28.56 18.76
CA MET A 1 -31.80 -27.16 18.50
C MET A 1 -32.98 -26.51 17.80
N PRO A 2 -33.27 -25.21 18.03
CA PRO A 2 -34.36 -24.55 17.31
C PRO A 2 -34.06 -24.64 15.81
N SER A 3 -35.09 -24.90 15.00
CA SER A 3 -34.98 -24.80 13.54
C SER A 3 -34.39 -23.43 13.21
N PHE A 4 -33.18 -23.40 12.65
CA PHE A 4 -32.57 -22.13 12.28
C PHE A 4 -33.51 -21.39 11.33
N GLU A 5 -33.77 -20.13 11.66
CA GLU A 5 -34.74 -19.34 10.93
C GLU A 5 -34.31 -19.17 9.47
N PRO A 6 -35.23 -19.31 8.50
CA PRO A 6 -34.92 -19.18 7.07
C PRO A 6 -34.18 -17.88 6.71
N LEU A 7 -34.37 -16.82 7.48
CA LEU A 7 -33.74 -15.51 7.30
C LEU A 7 -32.23 -15.50 7.59
N LEU A 8 -31.74 -16.42 8.42
CA LEU A 8 -30.32 -16.55 8.73
C LEU A 8 -29.60 -17.52 7.78
N HIS A 9 -30.33 -18.19 6.90
CA HIS A 9 -29.75 -19.16 5.97
C HIS A 9 -28.71 -18.47 5.07
N PRO A 10 -27.55 -19.10 4.79
CA PRO A 10 -26.51 -18.49 3.96
C PRO A 10 -27.05 -17.94 2.64
N HIS A 11 -27.95 -18.67 1.97
CA HIS A 11 -28.58 -18.18 0.73
C HIS A 11 -29.46 -16.94 0.93
N ALA A 12 -30.25 -16.86 2.01
CA ALA A 12 -31.08 -15.68 2.29
C ALA A 12 -30.22 -14.45 2.60
N ILE A 13 -29.09 -14.63 3.30
CA ILE A 13 -28.12 -13.56 3.52
C ILE A 13 -27.54 -13.06 2.19
N LEU A 14 -27.16 -13.96 1.27
CA LEU A 14 -26.65 -13.54 -0.04
C LEU A 14 -27.69 -12.73 -0.82
N ASP A 15 -28.94 -13.18 -0.81
CA ASP A 15 -30.04 -12.53 -1.51
C ASP A 15 -30.28 -11.12 -0.95
N PHE A 16 -30.31 -10.97 0.38
CA PHE A 16 -30.38 -9.66 1.03
C PHE A 16 -29.20 -8.75 0.66
N LEU A 17 -27.97 -9.29 0.69
CA LEU A 17 -26.77 -8.52 0.37
C LEU A 17 -26.80 -7.97 -1.06
N VAL A 18 -27.29 -8.75 -2.02
CA VAL A 18 -27.31 -8.39 -3.44
C VAL A 18 -28.52 -7.53 -3.80
N HIS A 19 -29.71 -7.84 -3.30
CA HIS A 19 -30.94 -7.16 -3.71
C HIS A 19 -31.29 -5.93 -2.86
N GLU A 20 -30.78 -5.84 -1.63
CA GLU A 20 -31.12 -4.74 -0.73
C GLU A 20 -29.88 -3.94 -0.33
N ARG A 21 -28.89 -4.61 0.27
CA ARG A 21 -27.75 -3.91 0.88
C ARG A 21 -26.84 -3.23 -0.14
N LEU A 22 -26.45 -3.96 -1.19
CA LEU A 22 -25.55 -3.42 -2.21
C LEU A 22 -26.19 -2.27 -3.01
N PRO A 23 -27.47 -2.34 -3.44
CA PRO A 23 -28.17 -1.20 -4.03
C PRO A 23 -28.25 0.02 -3.12
N GLU A 24 -28.42 -0.17 -1.81
CA GLU A 24 -28.41 0.93 -0.85
C GLU A 24 -27.04 1.65 -0.82
N LEU A 25 -25.95 0.89 -0.82
CA LEU A 25 -24.58 1.42 -0.91
C LEU A 25 -24.29 2.06 -2.28
N ALA A 26 -24.82 1.49 -3.35
CA ALA A 26 -24.66 1.95 -4.72
C ALA A 26 -25.38 3.28 -5.03
N LYS A 27 -26.06 3.90 -4.06
CA LYS A 27 -26.49 5.32 -4.17
C LYS A 27 -25.32 6.27 -4.42
N HIS A 28 -24.10 5.86 -4.09
CA HIS A 28 -22.88 6.60 -4.41
C HIS A 28 -22.31 6.14 -5.77
N ALA A 29 -22.16 7.06 -6.74
CA ALA A 29 -21.77 6.76 -8.12
C ALA A 29 -20.49 5.92 -8.26
N ALA A 30 -19.47 6.17 -7.42
CA ALA A 30 -18.24 5.37 -7.45
C ALA A 30 -18.46 3.89 -7.03
N ILE A 31 -19.41 3.64 -6.11
CA ILE A 31 -19.78 2.30 -5.65
C ILE A 31 -20.61 1.61 -6.74
N GLU A 32 -21.59 2.31 -7.30
CA GLU A 32 -22.39 1.86 -8.43
C GLU A 32 -21.49 1.40 -9.59
N GLN A 33 -20.54 2.26 -10.00
CA GLN A 33 -19.65 1.96 -11.11
C GLN A 33 -18.76 0.74 -10.83
N TYR A 34 -18.27 0.58 -9.59
CA TYR A 34 -17.43 -0.57 -9.22
C TYR A 34 -18.22 -1.88 -9.21
N TYR A 35 -19.44 -1.86 -8.68
CA TYR A 35 -20.32 -3.03 -8.56
C TYR A 35 -21.30 -3.21 -9.72
N LYS A 36 -21.14 -2.45 -10.80
CA LYS A 36 -22.06 -2.45 -11.95
C LYS A 36 -22.37 -3.85 -12.49
N VAL A 37 -21.36 -4.73 -12.59
CA VAL A 37 -21.56 -6.11 -13.07
C VAL A 37 -22.51 -6.95 -12.20
N ILE A 38 -22.60 -6.64 -10.90
CA ILE A 38 -23.52 -7.29 -9.96
C ILE A 38 -24.89 -6.62 -10.03
N LEU A 39 -24.93 -5.28 -10.10
CA LEU A 39 -26.16 -4.51 -10.14
C LEU A 39 -26.94 -4.71 -11.46
N ASP A 40 -26.24 -4.91 -12.57
CA ASP A 40 -26.85 -5.15 -13.89
C ASP A 40 -27.43 -6.57 -14.03
N ASP A 41 -26.88 -7.57 -13.32
CA ASP A 41 -27.34 -8.96 -13.33
C ASP A 41 -27.16 -9.64 -11.95
N PRO A 42 -28.04 -9.30 -10.98
CA PRO A 42 -27.92 -9.78 -9.61
C PRO A 42 -28.08 -11.30 -9.49
N ASP A 43 -28.98 -11.89 -10.28
CA ASP A 43 -29.27 -13.33 -10.25
C ASP A 43 -28.07 -14.15 -10.74
N ALA A 44 -27.38 -13.69 -11.80
CA ALA A 44 -26.15 -14.33 -12.26
C ALA A 44 -25.02 -14.24 -11.21
N ALA A 45 -24.90 -13.08 -10.53
CA ALA A 45 -23.93 -12.93 -9.45
C ALA A 45 -24.23 -13.87 -8.28
N ILE A 46 -25.50 -13.96 -7.84
CA ILE A 46 -25.96 -14.88 -6.79
C ILE A 46 -25.65 -16.32 -7.18
N SER A 47 -26.05 -16.73 -8.39
CA SER A 47 -25.80 -18.09 -8.89
C SER A 47 -24.31 -18.41 -8.92
N THR A 48 -23.47 -17.46 -9.33
CA THR A 48 -22.02 -17.65 -9.37
C THR A 48 -21.43 -17.77 -7.96
N CYS A 49 -21.83 -16.92 -7.02
CA CYS A 49 -21.39 -17.00 -5.63
C CYS A 49 -21.79 -18.34 -4.99
N ARG A 50 -23.04 -18.79 -5.17
CA ARG A 50 -23.52 -20.08 -4.65
C ARG A 50 -22.71 -21.25 -5.22
N ALA A 51 -22.46 -21.26 -6.53
CA ALA A 51 -21.69 -22.31 -7.19
C ALA A 51 -20.20 -22.37 -6.75
N LEU A 52 -19.67 -21.27 -6.20
CA LEU A 52 -18.30 -21.20 -5.70
C LEU A 52 -18.16 -21.61 -4.23
N MET A 53 -19.24 -21.52 -3.45
CA MET A 53 -19.23 -21.88 -2.03
C MET A 53 -19.25 -23.39 -1.84
N SER A 54 -18.47 -23.88 -0.88
CA SER A 54 -18.47 -25.29 -0.53
C SER A 54 -19.76 -25.68 0.19
N ASP A 55 -20.34 -26.83 -0.18
CA ASP A 55 -21.61 -27.34 0.37
C ASP A 55 -21.60 -27.45 1.91
N TRP A 56 -20.45 -27.80 2.49
CA TRP A 56 -20.32 -27.97 3.94
C TRP A 56 -20.72 -26.74 4.75
N VAL A 57 -20.61 -25.53 4.17
CA VAL A 57 -21.03 -24.30 4.85
C VAL A 57 -22.54 -24.30 5.11
N VAL A 58 -23.32 -24.73 4.10
CA VAL A 58 -24.78 -24.86 4.22
C VAL A 58 -25.12 -26.04 5.12
N ASP A 59 -24.48 -27.19 4.92
CA ASP A 59 -24.72 -28.39 5.73
C ASP A 59 -24.49 -28.12 7.23
N MET A 60 -23.41 -27.42 7.58
CA MET A 60 -23.10 -27.05 8.97
C MET A 60 -24.07 -26.01 9.52
N PHE A 61 -24.58 -25.10 8.70
CA PHE A 61 -25.62 -24.16 9.11
C PHE A 61 -26.91 -24.91 9.46
N GLU A 62 -27.36 -25.78 8.56
CA GLU A 62 -28.58 -26.59 8.75
C GLU A 62 -28.45 -27.54 9.96
N ALA A 63 -27.25 -28.05 10.21
CA ALA A 63 -26.95 -28.84 11.41
C ALA A 63 -26.83 -28.01 12.70
N GLY A 64 -26.74 -26.68 12.60
CA GLY A 64 -26.58 -25.79 13.75
C GLY A 64 -25.19 -25.76 14.35
N THR A 65 -24.18 -26.18 13.60
CA THR A 65 -22.79 -26.33 14.06
C THR A 65 -21.84 -25.33 13.39
N LEU A 66 -22.33 -24.47 12.49
CA LEU A 66 -21.49 -23.56 11.70
C LEU A 66 -20.57 -22.66 12.55
N TRP A 67 -21.04 -22.22 13.71
CA TRP A 67 -20.27 -21.37 14.63
C TRP A 67 -19.66 -22.15 15.80
N ASP A 68 -19.64 -23.48 15.73
CA ASP A 68 -18.90 -24.30 16.68
C ASP A 68 -17.46 -24.50 16.17
N ALA A 69 -16.49 -23.94 16.89
CA ALA A 69 -15.08 -24.06 16.56
C ALA A 69 -14.58 -25.51 16.51
N ASP A 70 -15.09 -26.41 17.35
CA ASP A 70 -14.70 -27.82 17.34
C ASP A 70 -15.30 -28.55 16.14
N ALA A 71 -16.55 -28.24 15.76
CA ALA A 71 -17.14 -28.76 14.53
C ALA A 71 -16.37 -28.26 13.28
N LEU A 72 -15.99 -26.98 13.25
CA LEU A 72 -15.22 -26.40 12.14
C LEU A 72 -13.82 -27.01 11.98
N LYS A 73 -13.25 -27.64 13.03
CA LYS A 73 -11.97 -28.35 12.91
C LYS A 73 -12.05 -29.52 11.93
N HIS A 74 -13.22 -30.07 11.64
CA HIS A 74 -13.38 -31.09 10.59
C HIS A 74 -13.16 -30.54 9.18
N HIS A 75 -13.29 -29.23 9.00
CA HIS A 75 -13.04 -28.52 7.74
C HIS A 75 -11.74 -27.72 7.74
N LYS A 76 -10.89 -27.92 8.76
CA LYS A 76 -9.57 -27.27 8.83
C LYS A 76 -8.67 -27.78 7.71
N VAL A 77 -7.95 -26.87 7.07
CA VAL A 77 -6.97 -27.21 6.04
C VAL A 77 -5.57 -27.07 6.61
N SER A 78 -4.74 -28.10 6.43
CA SER A 78 -3.32 -28.03 6.79
C SER A 78 -2.62 -26.94 5.98
N LEU A 79 -1.68 -26.22 6.58
CA LEU A 79 -0.95 -25.13 5.90
C LEU A 79 -0.21 -25.60 4.64
N ASP A 80 0.22 -26.87 4.60
CA ASP A 80 0.90 -27.44 3.45
C ASP A 80 -0.03 -27.75 2.28
N ASP A 81 -1.32 -28.00 2.59
CA ASP A 81 -2.38 -28.38 1.66
C ASP A 81 -3.16 -27.17 1.14
N ILE A 82 -2.90 -25.96 1.66
CA ILE A 82 -3.57 -24.75 1.16
C ILE A 82 -3.17 -24.52 -0.31
N PRO A 83 -4.16 -24.48 -1.23
CA PRO A 83 -3.91 -24.34 -2.66
C PRO A 83 -3.44 -22.93 -3.03
N LYS A 84 -2.64 -22.83 -4.08
CA LYS A 84 -2.18 -21.55 -4.67
C LYS A 84 -3.20 -21.02 -5.68
N VAL A 85 -4.42 -20.80 -5.21
CA VAL A 85 -5.55 -20.35 -6.04
C VAL A 85 -6.22 -19.15 -5.38
N PRO A 86 -6.98 -18.35 -6.14
CA PRO A 86 -7.87 -17.34 -5.57
C PRO A 86 -8.97 -17.97 -4.70
N GLY A 87 -9.45 -17.22 -3.71
CA GLY A 87 -10.53 -17.69 -2.85
C GLY A 87 -10.77 -16.81 -1.63
N ALA A 88 -11.60 -17.33 -0.74
CA ALA A 88 -11.88 -16.75 0.57
C ALA A 88 -11.68 -17.80 1.67
N TYR A 89 -11.22 -17.32 2.83
CA TYR A 89 -10.90 -18.15 3.98
C TYR A 89 -11.55 -17.58 5.24
N ILE A 90 -11.85 -18.47 6.17
CA ILE A 90 -12.18 -18.13 7.55
C ILE A 90 -10.99 -18.51 8.42
N PHE A 91 -10.44 -17.52 9.11
CA PHE A 91 -9.39 -17.67 10.11
C PHE A 91 -10.06 -17.79 11.48
N VAL A 92 -10.03 -18.99 12.04
CA VAL A 92 -10.61 -19.31 13.34
C VAL A 92 -9.55 -19.16 14.40
N ILE A 93 -9.84 -18.37 15.42
CA ILE A 93 -8.93 -18.04 16.52
C ILE A 93 -9.56 -18.57 17.80
N VAL A 94 -9.05 -19.68 18.33
CA VAL A 94 -9.56 -20.33 19.53
C VAL A 94 -8.87 -19.72 20.75
N LEU A 95 -9.66 -19.14 21.63
CA LEU A 95 -9.23 -18.49 22.88
C LEU A 95 -9.50 -19.43 24.07
N GLU A 96 -9.15 -18.98 25.27
CA GLU A 96 -9.51 -19.69 26.50
C GLU A 96 -11.02 -19.76 26.70
N GLU A 97 -11.73 -18.66 26.47
CA GLU A 97 -13.15 -18.49 26.74
C GLU A 97 -13.99 -18.38 25.45
N GLY A 98 -13.68 -19.23 24.45
CA GLY A 98 -14.45 -19.31 23.20
C GLY A 98 -13.57 -19.12 21.97
N HIS A 99 -14.11 -18.48 20.93
CA HIS A 99 -13.40 -18.29 19.67
C HIS A 99 -13.79 -16.97 18.98
N ARG A 100 -12.99 -16.57 18.00
CA ARG A 100 -13.24 -15.43 17.12
C ARG A 100 -13.05 -15.82 15.67
N PHE A 101 -13.77 -15.14 14.79
CA PHE A 101 -13.70 -15.34 13.35
C PHE A 101 -13.18 -14.11 12.64
N TYR A 102 -12.21 -14.33 11.75
CA TYR A 102 -11.76 -13.33 10.79
C TYR A 102 -11.92 -13.91 9.38
N GLY A 103 -12.73 -13.29 8.56
CA GLY A 103 -12.87 -13.65 7.15
C GLY A 103 -11.99 -12.78 6.27
N GLY A 104 -11.45 -13.37 5.20
CA GLY A 104 -10.75 -12.60 4.19
C GLY A 104 -10.64 -13.29 2.85
N GLN A 105 -10.26 -12.53 1.83
CA GLN A 105 -10.00 -13.05 0.48
C GLN A 105 -8.51 -13.02 0.10
N SER A 106 -8.14 -13.73 -0.95
CA SER A 106 -6.85 -13.58 -1.63
C SER A 106 -6.90 -14.03 -3.08
N LYS A 107 -6.00 -13.52 -3.92
CA LYS A 107 -5.69 -14.09 -5.24
C LYS A 107 -4.77 -15.31 -5.16
N ASP A 108 -4.13 -15.49 -4.01
CA ASP A 108 -3.28 -16.63 -3.68
C ASP A 108 -3.54 -16.95 -2.20
N LEU A 109 -4.43 -17.91 -1.94
CA LEU A 109 -4.79 -18.34 -0.60
C LEU A 109 -3.56 -18.76 0.20
N ARG A 110 -2.68 -19.59 -0.39
CA ARG A 110 -1.46 -20.07 0.27
C ARG A 110 -0.54 -18.93 0.67
N TYR A 111 -0.31 -17.94 -0.19
CA TYR A 111 0.50 -16.78 0.19
C TYR A 111 -0.12 -16.03 1.37
N ARG A 112 -1.42 -15.73 1.31
CA ARG A 112 -2.10 -14.94 2.34
C ARG A 112 -2.17 -15.66 3.69
N THR A 113 -2.48 -16.95 3.71
CA THR A 113 -2.56 -17.70 4.96
C THR A 113 -1.16 -18.02 5.50
N VAL A 114 -0.29 -18.65 4.71
CA VAL A 114 1.00 -19.17 5.18
C VAL A 114 2.05 -18.07 5.34
N LYS A 115 2.17 -17.14 4.37
CA LYS A 115 3.23 -16.12 4.38
C LYS A 115 2.82 -14.82 5.09
N CYS A 116 1.51 -14.53 5.16
CA CYS A 116 1.01 -13.38 5.92
C CYS A 116 0.49 -13.80 7.29
N HIS A 117 -0.70 -14.40 7.37
CA HIS A 117 -1.39 -14.62 8.65
C HIS A 117 -0.61 -15.50 9.63
N SER A 118 0.00 -16.59 9.17
CA SER A 118 0.82 -17.47 10.02
C SER A 118 2.20 -16.89 10.36
N SER A 119 2.66 -15.84 9.66
CA SER A 119 3.99 -15.25 9.89
C SER A 119 3.98 -14.21 11.02
N ALA A 120 4.64 -14.52 12.14
CA ALA A 120 4.82 -13.58 13.25
C ALA A 120 5.47 -12.25 12.81
N LYS A 121 6.43 -12.32 11.87
CA LYS A 121 7.07 -11.14 11.29
C LYS A 121 6.04 -10.27 10.56
N HIS A 122 5.21 -10.88 9.72
CA HIS A 122 4.17 -10.13 8.99
C HIS A 122 3.19 -9.49 9.96
N ARG A 123 2.66 -10.25 10.94
CA ARG A 123 1.72 -9.73 11.95
C ARG A 123 2.28 -8.53 12.70
N LYS A 124 3.56 -8.56 13.07
CA LYS A 124 4.25 -7.44 13.73
C LYS A 124 4.29 -6.16 12.89
N HIS A 125 4.43 -6.27 11.57
CA HIS A 125 4.48 -5.12 10.66
C HIS A 125 3.10 -4.65 10.18
N HIS A 126 2.06 -5.46 10.38
CA HIS A 126 0.71 -5.21 9.89
C HIS A 126 -0.32 -5.44 11.02
N PRO A 127 -0.27 -4.68 12.13
CA PRO A 127 -1.15 -4.91 13.27
C PRO A 127 -2.64 -4.82 12.85
N SER A 128 -3.44 -5.76 13.35
CA SER A 128 -4.88 -5.84 13.15
C SER A 128 -5.55 -6.44 14.38
N LEU A 129 -6.85 -6.23 14.56
CA LEU A 129 -7.60 -6.82 15.68
C LEU A 129 -7.47 -8.35 15.70
N ALA A 130 -7.61 -9.01 14.55
CA ALA A 130 -7.38 -10.45 14.42
C ALA A 130 -5.99 -10.87 14.91
N TYR A 131 -4.94 -10.10 14.60
CA TYR A 131 -3.58 -10.42 15.07
C TYR A 131 -3.37 -10.15 16.56
N THR A 132 -4.10 -9.22 17.15
CA THR A 132 -4.12 -9.06 18.61
C THR A 132 -4.74 -10.30 19.26
N TYR A 133 -5.87 -10.81 18.76
CA TYR A 133 -6.44 -12.07 19.25
C TYR A 133 -5.49 -13.26 19.09
N VAL A 134 -4.73 -13.34 17.99
CA VAL A 134 -3.73 -14.41 17.80
C VAL A 134 -2.69 -14.44 18.91
N ASN A 135 -2.35 -13.31 19.54
CA ASN A 135 -1.41 -13.29 20.66
C ASN A 135 -1.96 -13.98 21.92
N TYR A 136 -3.29 -14.11 22.03
CA TYR A 136 -4.01 -14.75 23.14
C TYR A 136 -4.57 -16.12 22.77
N ALA A 137 -4.36 -16.57 21.53
CA ALA A 137 -4.95 -17.79 21.01
C ALA A 137 -4.27 -19.04 21.58
N LYS A 138 -5.08 -20.01 22.01
CA LYS A 138 -4.64 -21.38 22.30
C LYS A 138 -4.34 -22.14 21.01
N GLU A 139 -5.16 -21.91 20.00
CA GLU A 139 -5.06 -22.55 18.69
C GLU A 139 -5.58 -21.60 17.62
N THR A 140 -5.03 -21.72 16.40
CA THR A 140 -5.56 -21.02 15.23
C THR A 140 -5.56 -21.94 14.03
N PHE A 141 -6.59 -21.88 13.20
CA PHE A 141 -6.65 -22.68 11.97
C PHE A 141 -7.45 -21.96 10.87
N PHE A 142 -7.36 -22.48 9.65
CA PHE A 142 -8.08 -21.94 8.49
C PHE A 142 -9.08 -22.96 7.96
N ALA A 143 -10.28 -22.47 7.63
CA ALA A 143 -11.24 -23.16 6.77
C ALA A 143 -11.33 -22.41 5.43
N LEU A 144 -11.50 -23.14 4.34
CA LEU A 144 -11.53 -22.60 2.98
C LEU A 144 -12.92 -22.83 2.36
N PRO A 145 -13.94 -22.01 2.67
CA PRO A 145 -15.26 -22.15 2.07
C PRO A 145 -15.25 -21.92 0.56
N VAL A 146 -14.25 -21.20 0.04
CA VAL A 146 -14.11 -20.92 -1.40
C VAL A 146 -12.64 -20.99 -1.82
N ALA A 147 -12.33 -21.87 -2.76
CA ALA A 147 -11.02 -21.97 -3.41
C ALA A 147 -11.20 -22.32 -4.89
N SER A 148 -11.05 -21.34 -5.78
CA SER A 148 -11.31 -21.53 -7.21
C SER A 148 -10.38 -20.72 -8.09
N MET A 149 -9.86 -21.36 -9.14
CA MET A 149 -9.10 -20.70 -10.21
C MET A 149 -9.94 -19.78 -11.09
N THR A 150 -11.27 -19.91 -11.06
CA THR A 150 -12.18 -19.06 -11.85
C THR A 150 -12.47 -17.73 -11.18
N LEU A 151 -12.14 -17.57 -9.90
CA LEU A 151 -12.41 -16.35 -9.14
C LEU A 151 -11.35 -15.28 -9.46
N THR A 152 -11.76 -14.24 -10.17
CA THR A 152 -10.90 -13.10 -10.53
C THR A 152 -10.99 -11.97 -9.50
N ASP A 153 -9.96 -11.13 -9.43
CA ASP A 153 -10.04 -9.89 -8.65
C ASP A 153 -11.17 -9.00 -9.20
N GLY A 154 -11.98 -8.41 -8.32
CA GLY A 154 -13.10 -7.55 -8.72
C GLY A 154 -14.30 -7.62 -7.77
N PRO A 155 -15.44 -7.02 -8.17
CA PRO A 155 -16.62 -6.85 -7.33
C PRO A 155 -17.21 -8.19 -6.84
N LEU A 156 -17.23 -9.23 -7.69
CA LEU A 156 -17.76 -10.55 -7.30
C LEU A 156 -16.97 -11.18 -6.14
N LYS A 157 -15.65 -10.98 -6.13
CA LYS A 157 -14.77 -11.47 -5.07
C LYS A 157 -15.00 -10.73 -3.76
N ASN A 158 -15.27 -9.42 -3.81
CA ASN A 158 -15.65 -8.64 -2.64
C ASN A 158 -17.04 -9.04 -2.13
N LEU A 159 -18.02 -9.28 -3.01
CA LEU A 159 -19.34 -9.79 -2.62
C LEU A 159 -19.23 -11.14 -1.92
N LEU A 160 -18.41 -12.04 -2.45
CA LEU A 160 -18.18 -13.36 -1.87
C LEU A 160 -17.51 -13.27 -0.49
N GLU A 161 -16.51 -12.38 -0.33
CA GLU A 161 -15.91 -12.10 0.98
C GLU A 161 -16.94 -11.50 1.94
N GLN A 162 -17.72 -10.50 1.51
CA GLN A 162 -18.79 -9.87 2.30
C GLN A 162 -19.79 -10.92 2.79
N TRP A 163 -20.26 -11.77 1.89
CA TRP A 163 -21.21 -12.81 2.22
C TRP A 163 -20.68 -13.76 3.30
N LEU A 164 -19.44 -14.24 3.13
CA LEU A 164 -18.83 -15.16 4.09
C LEU A 164 -18.57 -14.50 5.45
N VAL A 165 -18.11 -13.24 5.50
CA VAL A 165 -17.91 -12.57 6.79
C VAL A 165 -19.23 -12.33 7.53
N VAL A 166 -20.34 -12.19 6.82
CA VAL A 166 -21.67 -12.07 7.43
C VAL A 166 -22.13 -13.44 7.93
N VAL A 167 -22.06 -14.48 7.09
CA VAL A 167 -22.42 -15.87 7.44
C VAL A 167 -21.66 -16.37 8.67
N PHE A 168 -20.35 -16.14 8.72
CA PHE A 168 -19.48 -16.57 9.83
C PHE A 168 -19.37 -15.53 10.96
N ARG A 169 -20.19 -14.47 10.97
CA ARG A 169 -20.21 -13.44 12.03
C ARG A 169 -18.84 -12.82 12.32
N CYS A 170 -18.07 -12.57 11.26
CA CYS A 170 -16.71 -12.03 11.38
C CYS A 170 -16.67 -10.51 11.59
N LEU A 171 -17.77 -9.79 11.30
CA LEU A 171 -17.86 -8.33 11.39
C LEU A 171 -18.16 -7.84 12.82
N GLN A 172 -17.99 -6.53 13.06
CA GLN A 172 -18.46 -5.90 14.32
C GLN A 172 -20.00 -5.82 14.36
N ILE A 173 -20.59 -5.59 15.54
CA ILE A 173 -22.05 -5.67 15.76
C ILE A 173 -22.82 -4.70 14.85
N ASP A 174 -22.37 -3.46 14.77
CA ASP A 174 -22.94 -2.40 13.93
C ASP A 174 -22.85 -2.74 12.44
N GLU A 175 -21.74 -3.34 12.02
CA GLU A 175 -21.59 -3.84 10.67
C GLU A 175 -22.47 -5.08 10.41
N LEU A 176 -22.63 -5.98 11.37
CA LEU A 176 -23.54 -7.12 11.25
C LEU A 176 -25.00 -6.67 11.14
N GLU A 177 -25.42 -5.71 11.95
CA GLU A 177 -26.76 -5.11 11.91
C GLU A 177 -27.06 -4.55 10.53
N ALA A 178 -26.11 -3.80 9.98
CA ALA A 178 -26.25 -3.23 8.64
C ALA A 178 -26.26 -4.24 7.49
N ASN A 179 -25.78 -5.47 7.72
CA ASN A 179 -25.65 -6.50 6.67
C ASN A 179 -26.67 -7.62 6.82
N HIS A 180 -27.72 -7.38 7.59
CA HIS A 180 -28.91 -8.22 7.69
C HIS A 180 -30.17 -7.37 7.56
N SER A 181 -31.27 -7.98 7.15
CA SER A 181 -32.59 -7.41 7.42
C SER A 181 -32.77 -7.23 8.93
N GLU A 182 -33.57 -6.26 9.35
CA GLU A 182 -33.85 -5.99 10.77
C GLU A 182 -34.38 -7.23 11.51
N GLU A 183 -35.25 -8.03 10.87
CA GLU A 183 -35.73 -9.28 11.44
C GLU A 183 -34.59 -10.30 11.61
N ALA A 184 -33.83 -10.56 10.55
CA ALA A 184 -32.68 -11.47 10.60
C ALA A 184 -31.68 -11.12 11.70
N PHE A 185 -31.34 -9.84 11.88
CA PHE A 185 -30.38 -9.42 12.89
C PHE A 185 -30.85 -9.74 14.33
N ARG A 186 -32.14 -9.50 14.62
CA ARG A 186 -32.74 -9.79 15.95
C ARG A 186 -32.71 -11.27 16.33
N LEU A 187 -32.56 -12.16 15.34
CA LEU A 187 -32.52 -13.60 15.55
C LEU A 187 -31.13 -14.10 15.90
N ILE A 188 -30.10 -13.27 15.78
CA ILE A 188 -28.73 -13.65 16.12
C ILE A 188 -28.60 -13.67 17.64
N PRO A 189 -28.26 -14.82 18.26
CA PRO A 189 -28.00 -14.90 19.68
C PRO A 189 -26.89 -13.94 20.11
N GLU A 190 -27.02 -13.37 21.31
CA GLU A 190 -26.09 -12.35 21.83
C GLU A 190 -24.64 -12.87 21.88
N GLU A 191 -24.46 -14.15 22.20
CA GLU A 191 -23.15 -14.83 22.22
C GLU A 191 -22.46 -14.85 20.86
N TYR A 192 -23.21 -14.74 19.75
CA TYR A 192 -22.68 -14.76 18.38
C TYR A 192 -22.44 -13.37 17.80
N LEU A 193 -23.01 -12.32 18.41
CA LEU A 193 -22.81 -10.93 17.97
C LEU A 193 -21.36 -10.45 18.18
N ASN A 194 -20.63 -11.04 19.14
CA ASN A 194 -19.29 -10.60 19.52
C ASN A 194 -18.14 -11.45 18.94
N LEU A 195 -18.42 -12.37 18.01
CA LEU A 195 -17.39 -13.27 17.46
C LEU A 195 -16.44 -12.60 16.46
N GLY A 196 -16.79 -11.43 15.94
CA GLY A 196 -16.09 -10.81 14.83
C GLY A 196 -14.75 -10.16 15.16
N ALA A 197 -13.74 -10.48 14.34
CA ALA A 197 -12.40 -9.89 14.37
C ALA A 197 -12.06 -9.07 13.10
N ASN A 198 -12.98 -8.97 12.13
CA ASN A 198 -12.89 -7.98 11.05
C ASN A 198 -13.22 -6.60 11.60
N LEU A 199 -12.38 -5.63 11.24
CA LEU A 199 -12.63 -4.23 11.58
C LEU A 199 -13.52 -3.55 10.56
N ALA A 200 -13.39 -3.90 9.28
CA ALA A 200 -14.12 -3.25 8.21
C ALA A 200 -14.75 -4.30 7.30
N GLU A 201 -15.95 -3.99 6.82
CA GLU A 201 -16.67 -4.79 5.86
C GLU A 201 -15.97 -4.85 4.48
N PRO A 202 -15.91 -6.03 3.83
CA PRO A 202 -15.36 -6.20 2.48
C PRO A 202 -15.93 -5.28 1.40
N PHE A 203 -17.19 -4.86 1.48
CA PHE A 203 -17.75 -3.92 0.51
C PHE A 203 -16.99 -2.59 0.41
N ALA A 204 -16.33 -2.17 1.50
CA ALA A 204 -15.50 -0.97 1.51
C ALA A 204 -14.10 -1.15 0.88
N GLN A 205 -13.69 -2.38 0.56
CA GLN A 205 -12.37 -2.65 0.00
C GLN A 205 -12.21 -2.10 -1.43
N GLY A 206 -11.11 -1.41 -1.68
CA GLY A 206 -10.81 -0.82 -2.99
C GLY A 206 -11.49 0.54 -3.24
N LEU A 207 -12.31 1.00 -2.30
CA LEU A 207 -13.00 2.28 -2.37
C LEU A 207 -12.40 3.29 -1.36
N PRO A 208 -12.43 4.60 -1.67
CA PRO A 208 -12.11 5.62 -0.68
C PRO A 208 -12.98 5.49 0.57
N LEU A 209 -12.34 5.55 1.75
CA LEU A 209 -13.02 5.48 3.05
C LEU A 209 -14.11 6.55 3.23
N SER A 210 -14.00 7.68 2.53
CA SER A 210 -15.01 8.75 2.52
C SER A 210 -16.38 8.30 2.00
N TYR A 211 -16.45 7.21 1.23
CA TYR A 211 -17.69 6.68 0.67
C TYR A 211 -18.43 5.74 1.63
N PHE A 212 -17.82 5.44 2.78
CA PHE A 212 -18.46 4.72 3.89
C PHE A 212 -18.46 5.61 5.14
N PRO A 213 -19.09 6.82 5.09
CA PRO A 213 -19.10 7.74 6.22
C PRO A 213 -19.94 7.13 7.35
N GLY A 214 -19.32 6.93 8.52
CA GLY A 214 -19.91 6.24 9.66
C GLY A 214 -19.31 4.86 9.93
N ARG A 215 -18.60 4.28 8.95
CA ARG A 215 -17.92 2.99 9.07
C ARG A 215 -16.42 3.22 8.99
N THR A 216 -15.93 3.79 10.09
CA THR A 216 -14.55 3.65 10.55
C THR A 216 -13.48 3.72 9.46
N GLY A 217 -13.14 4.94 9.08
CA GLY A 217 -11.76 5.16 8.66
C GLY A 217 -10.81 4.65 9.77
N ARG A 218 -9.58 4.27 9.41
CA ARG A 218 -8.48 3.82 10.32
C ARG A 218 -8.25 4.65 11.60
N ARG A 219 -8.95 5.77 11.78
CA ARG A 219 -8.85 6.71 12.87
C ARG A 219 -9.98 6.65 13.91
N ASP A 220 -11.17 6.16 13.58
CA ASP A 220 -12.37 6.31 14.45
C ASP A 220 -12.95 4.98 14.97
N PHE A 221 -12.23 3.87 14.85
CA PHE A 221 -12.58 2.58 15.47
C PHE A 221 -12.64 2.61 17.01
N GLY A 222 -12.18 3.70 17.64
CA GLY A 222 -12.03 3.84 19.08
C GLY A 222 -13.32 3.57 19.86
N PRO A 223 -14.41 4.34 19.67
CA PRO A 223 -15.51 4.35 20.63
C PRO A 223 -16.26 3.00 20.75
N ALA A 224 -16.56 2.34 19.63
CA ALA A 224 -17.29 1.07 19.64
C ALA A 224 -16.43 -0.08 20.20
N LEU A 225 -15.14 -0.11 19.84
CA LEU A 225 -14.22 -1.13 20.38
C LEU A 225 -13.90 -0.90 21.85
N GLU A 226 -13.81 0.36 22.30
CA GLU A 226 -13.58 0.75 23.70
C GLU A 226 -14.80 0.54 24.60
N ALA A 227 -16.00 0.59 24.03
CA ALA A 227 -17.23 0.27 24.73
C ALA A 227 -17.50 -1.25 24.75
N SER A 228 -16.68 -2.05 24.06
CA SER A 228 -16.84 -3.49 24.02
C SER A 228 -16.49 -4.13 25.36
N ASN A 229 -17.24 -5.14 25.77
CA ASN A 229 -16.88 -5.95 26.94
C ASN A 229 -15.71 -6.91 26.66
N ASP A 230 -15.26 -7.02 25.41
CA ASP A 230 -14.13 -7.85 25.04
C ASP A 230 -12.79 -7.14 25.37
N PRO A 231 -11.98 -7.69 26.31
CA PRO A 231 -10.74 -7.04 26.75
C PRO A 231 -9.71 -6.89 25.61
N VAL A 232 -9.72 -7.76 24.61
CA VAL A 232 -8.80 -7.70 23.48
C VAL A 232 -9.18 -6.58 22.52
N LYS A 233 -10.49 -6.34 22.31
CA LYS A 233 -10.98 -5.18 21.54
C LYS A 233 -10.59 -3.86 22.22
N ASN A 234 -10.75 -3.79 23.54
CA ASN A 234 -10.33 -2.64 24.34
C ASN A 234 -8.83 -2.37 24.24
N GLU A 235 -8.01 -3.41 24.40
CA GLU A 235 -6.55 -3.29 24.25
C GLU A 235 -6.17 -2.79 22.85
N TYR A 236 -6.75 -3.38 21.80
CA TYR A 236 -6.50 -2.96 20.43
C TYR A 236 -6.88 -1.49 20.21
N ALA A 237 -8.02 -1.06 20.74
CA ALA A 237 -8.46 0.33 20.62
C ALA A 237 -7.51 1.31 21.31
N VAL A 238 -7.03 0.98 22.52
CA VAL A 238 -6.02 1.76 23.26
C VAL A 238 -4.71 1.86 22.48
N LEU A 239 -4.24 0.74 21.91
CA LEU A 239 -3.03 0.71 21.09
C LEU A 239 -3.16 1.64 19.88
N ARG A 240 -4.27 1.55 19.14
CA ARG A 240 -4.53 2.38 17.96
C ARG A 240 -4.66 3.86 18.31
N ARG A 241 -5.35 4.20 19.40
CA ARG A 241 -5.46 5.58 19.90
C ARG A 241 -4.08 6.16 20.24
N THR A 242 -3.23 5.37 20.87
CA THR A 242 -1.86 5.78 21.23
C THR A 242 -1.03 6.05 19.97
N GLU A 243 -1.07 5.15 18.98
CA GLU A 243 -0.39 5.34 17.69
C GLU A 243 -0.87 6.60 16.96
N ILE A 244 -2.19 6.86 16.91
CA ILE A 244 -2.76 8.06 16.29
C ILE A 244 -2.30 9.33 17.03
N SER A 245 -2.31 9.30 18.36
CA SER A 245 -1.83 10.42 19.18
C SER A 245 -0.35 10.71 18.93
N GLU A 246 0.48 9.68 18.80
CA GLU A 246 1.90 9.83 18.45
C GLU A 246 2.10 10.37 17.04
N GLU A 247 1.36 9.86 16.04
CA GLU A 247 1.39 10.36 14.67
C GLU A 247 0.96 11.82 14.59
N LYS A 248 -0.12 12.19 15.31
CA LYS A 248 -0.59 13.57 15.42
C LYS A 248 0.48 14.45 16.07
N ARG A 249 1.05 14.04 17.21
CA ARG A 249 2.17 14.75 17.86
C ARG A 249 3.40 14.87 16.96
N LYS A 250 3.68 13.87 16.12
CA LYS A 250 4.75 13.96 15.10
C LYS A 250 4.39 15.03 14.07
N ARG A 251 3.19 14.96 13.49
CA ARG A 251 2.71 15.91 12.46
C ARG A 251 2.61 17.35 12.96
N ASP A 252 2.09 17.56 14.16
CA ASP A 252 1.94 18.91 14.75
C ASP A 252 3.32 19.51 15.04
N ARG A 253 4.27 18.70 15.55
CA ARG A 253 5.69 19.11 15.64
C ARG A 253 6.27 19.51 14.29
N PHE A 254 5.97 18.79 13.20
CA PHE A 254 6.41 19.16 11.86
C PHE A 254 5.75 20.44 11.33
N ARG A 255 4.46 20.66 11.62
CA ARG A 255 3.67 21.79 11.11
C ARG A 255 4.04 23.11 11.80
N ASP A 256 4.36 23.08 13.09
CA ASP A 256 4.64 24.28 13.88
C ASP A 256 6.12 24.74 13.79
N GLY A 257 6.86 24.25 12.80
CA GLY A 257 8.27 24.63 12.59
C GLY A 257 9.22 24.10 13.66
N HIS A 258 8.78 23.22 14.55
CA HIS A 258 9.69 22.55 15.48
C HIS A 258 10.57 21.59 14.69
N PRO A 259 11.91 21.74 14.74
CA PRO A 259 12.79 20.79 14.09
C PRO A 259 12.57 19.44 14.77
N PHE A 260 12.26 18.45 13.95
CA PHE A 260 12.53 17.07 14.27
C PHE A 260 13.89 16.97 14.98
N LEU A 261 13.91 16.54 16.25
CA LEU A 261 15.15 16.25 16.96
C LEU A 261 15.57 14.82 16.58
N PRO A 262 16.48 14.60 15.61
CA PRO A 262 17.16 13.32 15.52
C PRO A 262 17.92 13.05 16.84
N PRO A 263 18.36 11.80 17.09
CA PRO A 263 19.32 11.53 18.17
C PRO A 263 20.48 12.53 18.12
N PRO A 264 21.11 12.84 19.27
CA PRO A 264 22.00 13.98 19.42
C PRO A 264 23.03 14.01 18.28
N PRO A 265 23.25 15.18 17.65
CA PRO A 265 24.17 15.27 16.53
C PRO A 265 25.56 14.89 17.03
N LEU A 266 26.22 13.97 16.31
CA LEU A 266 27.68 13.92 16.34
C LEU A 266 28.19 15.33 15.99
N PRO A 267 29.22 15.85 16.69
CA PRO A 267 29.60 17.25 16.62
C PRO A 267 29.85 17.68 15.17
N LYS A 268 29.07 18.66 14.70
CA LYS A 268 29.22 19.25 13.36
C LYS A 268 30.48 20.13 13.35
N ARG A 269 31.40 19.88 12.42
CA ARG A 269 32.38 20.89 11.99
C ARG A 269 31.63 22.04 11.30
N PRO A 270 32.03 23.30 11.48
CA PRO A 270 31.33 24.43 10.89
C PRO A 270 31.48 24.42 9.36
N LEU A 271 30.38 24.69 8.65
CA LEU A 271 30.41 25.11 7.25
C LEU A 271 30.45 26.64 7.24
N PRO A 272 31.27 27.29 6.38
CA PRO A 272 31.31 28.74 6.31
C PRO A 272 29.99 29.28 5.75
N ALA A 273 29.53 30.38 6.35
CA ALA A 273 28.55 31.26 5.74
C ALA A 273 29.19 31.93 4.50
N GLU A 274 28.36 32.21 3.50
CA GLU A 274 28.71 32.83 2.22
C GLU A 274 29.23 31.85 1.16
N SER A 275 28.28 31.19 0.50
CA SER A 275 28.52 30.38 -0.70
C SER A 275 28.61 31.30 -1.91
N GLU A 276 29.82 31.73 -2.26
CA GLU A 276 30.06 32.42 -3.54
C GLU A 276 30.00 31.43 -4.71
N TRP A 277 29.40 31.92 -5.79
CA TRP A 277 29.06 31.20 -7.01
C TRP A 277 30.31 30.91 -7.85
N PHE A 278 30.42 29.71 -8.43
CA PHE A 278 31.41 29.45 -9.48
C PHE A 278 30.95 30.06 -10.80
N THR A 279 31.90 30.46 -11.66
CA THR A 279 31.61 30.90 -13.03
C THR A 279 32.28 29.96 -14.02
N ILE A 280 31.56 29.59 -15.09
CA ILE A 280 32.09 28.78 -16.18
C ILE A 280 32.47 29.72 -17.32
N VAL A 281 33.75 29.74 -17.69
CA VAL A 281 34.26 30.47 -18.86
C VAL A 281 34.93 29.45 -19.77
N ASP A 282 34.53 29.41 -21.04
CA ASP A 282 35.04 28.51 -22.08
C ASP A 282 35.08 27.02 -21.67
N GLY A 283 34.03 26.56 -21.00
CA GLY A 283 33.87 25.15 -20.60
C GLY A 283 34.77 24.69 -19.45
N LYS A 284 35.41 25.63 -18.72
CA LYS A 284 36.21 25.33 -17.53
C LYS A 284 35.65 26.06 -16.31
N VAL A 285 35.58 25.34 -15.20
CA VAL A 285 35.15 25.89 -13.90
C VAL A 285 36.30 26.70 -13.31
N GLN A 286 36.09 28.00 -13.05
CA GLN A 286 37.05 28.83 -12.33
C GLN A 286 36.52 29.14 -10.92
N TYR A 287 37.41 29.02 -9.92
CA TYR A 287 37.16 29.43 -8.53
C TYR A 287 38.00 30.67 -8.22
N PRO A 288 37.54 31.59 -7.35
CA PRO A 288 38.34 32.74 -6.94
C PRO A 288 39.65 32.27 -6.28
N HIS A 289 40.76 32.84 -6.72
CA HIS A 289 42.12 32.46 -6.34
C HIS A 289 42.41 32.81 -4.85
N ASP A 290 42.57 31.80 -3.99
CA ASP A 290 43.30 31.91 -2.71
C ASP A 290 44.74 31.38 -2.92
N PRO A 291 45.79 32.20 -2.74
CA PRO A 291 47.18 31.80 -2.95
C PRO A 291 47.76 30.84 -1.90
N ASN A 292 47.05 30.52 -0.81
CA ASN A 292 47.53 29.62 0.25
C ASN A 292 46.95 28.19 0.21
N TRP A 293 46.17 27.84 -0.82
CA TRP A 293 45.57 26.51 -0.95
C TRP A 293 46.43 25.60 -1.85
N PRO A 294 46.61 24.29 -1.54
CA PRO A 294 47.33 23.39 -2.43
C PRO A 294 46.63 23.32 -3.80
N PRO A 295 47.40 23.17 -4.90
CA PRO A 295 46.81 23.15 -6.24
C PRO A 295 45.78 22.01 -6.33
N PRO A 296 44.62 22.25 -6.96
CA PRO A 296 43.60 21.22 -7.07
C PRO A 296 44.12 20.04 -7.91
N PRO A 297 43.69 18.80 -7.61
CA PRO A 297 43.95 17.67 -8.50
C PRO A 297 43.34 17.96 -9.88
N PRO A 298 43.89 17.37 -10.96
CA PRO A 298 43.39 17.59 -12.31
C PRO A 298 41.88 17.29 -12.40
N PRO A 299 41.15 17.99 -13.28
CA PRO A 299 39.71 17.88 -13.36
C PRO A 299 39.30 16.43 -13.64
N THR A 300 38.43 15.90 -12.77
CA THR A 300 37.63 14.73 -13.08
C THR A 300 36.45 15.18 -13.95
N GLN A 301 36.07 14.34 -14.92
CA GLN A 301 35.01 14.57 -15.92
C GLN A 301 33.65 14.97 -15.29
N PRO A 302 32.77 15.65 -16.05
CA PRO A 302 31.49 16.14 -15.55
C PRO A 302 30.54 14.99 -15.14
N GLY A 303 29.88 15.12 -13.99
CA GLY A 303 28.72 14.28 -13.63
C GLY A 303 28.73 13.60 -12.25
N VAL A 304 29.59 13.98 -11.29
CA VAL A 304 29.62 13.32 -9.97
C VAL A 304 28.75 14.07 -8.95
N GLY A 305 27.60 13.49 -8.61
CA GLY A 305 26.74 13.96 -7.51
C GLY A 305 27.34 13.69 -6.12
N ARG A 306 26.94 14.49 -5.12
CA ARG A 306 27.44 14.40 -3.74
C ARG A 306 26.72 13.29 -2.96
N PHE A 307 27.48 12.37 -2.36
CA PHE A 307 26.96 11.36 -1.44
C PHE A 307 26.51 12.01 -0.13
N VAL A 308 25.25 11.83 0.26
CA VAL A 308 24.78 12.18 1.60
C VAL A 308 24.08 10.98 2.20
N ARG A 309 24.76 10.30 3.13
CA ARG A 309 24.19 9.19 3.90
C ARG A 309 23.13 9.73 4.86
N TRP A 310 21.87 9.47 4.55
CA TRP A 310 20.75 9.72 5.45
C TRP A 310 20.24 8.40 6.02
N GLN A 311 20.38 8.20 7.33
CA GLN A 311 19.74 7.10 8.04
C GLN A 311 18.50 7.64 8.76
N TRP A 312 17.30 7.20 8.37
CA TRP A 312 16.12 7.32 9.21
C TRP A 312 15.13 6.17 9.02
N GLY A 313 14.59 5.68 10.14
CA GLY A 313 13.34 4.94 10.20
C GLY A 313 13.45 3.41 10.09
N HIS A 314 12.80 2.72 11.03
CA HIS A 314 12.84 1.27 11.20
C HIS A 314 12.12 0.44 10.11
N ASN A 315 11.53 1.02 9.05
CA ASN A 315 10.67 0.28 8.11
C ASN A 315 10.69 0.75 6.63
N SER A 316 11.80 1.27 6.08
CA SER A 316 11.94 1.32 4.61
C SER A 316 13.39 1.19 4.17
N SER A 317 13.65 0.13 3.43
CA SER A 317 14.93 -0.53 3.19
C SER A 317 15.81 0.09 2.09
N ASP A 318 15.79 1.41 1.86
CA ASP A 318 16.40 2.03 0.66
C ASP A 318 17.26 3.27 0.98
N TYR A 319 18.35 3.48 0.21
CA TYR A 319 19.19 4.68 0.18
C TYR A 319 18.57 5.78 -0.68
N GLN A 320 18.91 7.05 -0.37
CA GLN A 320 18.47 8.21 -1.14
C GLN A 320 19.68 8.99 -1.68
N PHE A 321 19.64 9.34 -2.96
CA PHE A 321 20.63 10.18 -3.63
C PHE A 321 19.94 11.44 -4.16
N TYR A 322 20.61 12.58 -4.04
CA TYR A 322 20.11 13.86 -4.55
C TYR A 322 21.03 14.32 -5.68
N ILE A 323 20.43 14.62 -6.83
CA ILE A 323 21.12 15.21 -7.98
C ILE A 323 20.27 16.41 -8.41
N ASN A 324 20.83 17.61 -8.23
CA ASN A 324 20.04 18.84 -8.25
C ASN A 324 18.82 18.72 -7.29
N ASN A 325 17.61 19.03 -7.75
CA ASN A 325 16.37 18.90 -6.99
C ASN A 325 15.71 17.50 -7.10
N VAL A 326 16.38 16.53 -7.76
CA VAL A 326 15.84 15.19 -7.97
C VAL A 326 16.31 14.23 -6.90
N LYS A 327 15.32 13.59 -6.27
CA LYS A 327 15.51 12.54 -5.28
C LYS A 327 15.42 11.16 -5.93
N ILE A 328 16.49 10.40 -5.84
CA ILE A 328 16.63 9.04 -6.39
C ILE A 328 16.65 8.04 -5.24
N TRP A 329 15.83 7.00 -5.35
CA TRP A 329 15.79 5.91 -4.38
C TRP A 329 16.56 4.71 -4.91
N VAL A 330 17.43 4.15 -4.08
CA VAL A 330 18.26 2.99 -4.43
C VAL A 330 18.10 1.92 -3.37
N PRO A 331 17.74 0.68 -3.73
CA PRO A 331 17.58 -0.38 -2.75
C PRO A 331 18.82 -0.61 -1.89
N ARG A 332 18.65 -0.81 -0.58
CA ARG A 332 19.76 -1.14 0.34
C ARG A 332 20.54 -2.36 -0.11
N ALA A 333 19.85 -3.36 -0.66
CA ALA A 333 20.50 -4.57 -1.18
C ALA A 333 21.54 -4.27 -2.29
N ASP A 334 21.39 -3.15 -2.99
CA ASP A 334 22.30 -2.75 -4.07
C ASP A 334 23.48 -1.93 -3.54
N VAL A 335 23.27 -1.13 -2.51
CA VAL A 335 24.29 -0.22 -1.94
C VAL A 335 25.11 -0.87 -0.83
N ASP A 336 24.50 -1.67 0.05
CA ASP A 336 25.20 -2.32 1.18
C ASP A 336 26.32 -3.23 0.71
N ARG A 337 26.22 -3.74 -0.51
CA ARG A 337 27.20 -4.60 -1.16
C ARG A 337 28.38 -3.83 -1.74
N LEU A 338 28.38 -2.50 -1.74
CA LEU A 338 29.43 -1.68 -2.36
C LEU A 338 30.33 -1.01 -1.30
N ILE A 339 31.62 -0.88 -1.61
CA ILE A 339 32.58 -0.14 -0.79
C ILE A 339 32.17 1.33 -0.78
N GLU A 340 31.96 1.89 0.42
CA GLU A 340 31.27 3.19 0.61
C GLU A 340 31.91 4.31 -0.22
N ASP A 341 33.24 4.40 -0.22
CA ASP A 341 33.99 5.44 -0.91
C ASP A 341 34.05 5.28 -2.44
N THR A 342 33.59 4.15 -2.96
CA THR A 342 33.54 3.87 -4.41
C THR A 342 32.16 4.12 -5.02
N ILE A 343 31.13 4.35 -4.19
CA ILE A 343 29.76 4.53 -4.68
C ILE A 343 29.65 5.84 -5.45
N ARG A 344 29.16 5.78 -6.69
CA ARG A 344 28.86 6.95 -7.51
C ARG A 344 27.48 6.78 -8.15
N ILE A 345 26.77 7.88 -8.35
CA ILE A 345 25.63 7.92 -9.26
C ILE A 345 26.07 8.67 -10.50
N VAL A 346 25.95 8.02 -11.66
CA VAL A 346 26.25 8.60 -12.96
C VAL A 346 24.93 8.88 -13.65
N VAL A 347 24.77 10.10 -14.14
CA VAL A 347 23.62 10.49 -14.94
C VAL A 347 24.11 10.75 -16.36
N ASP A 348 23.38 10.21 -17.32
CA ASP A 348 23.71 10.31 -18.74
C ASP A 348 22.46 10.68 -19.53
N ILE A 349 22.64 11.46 -20.60
CA ILE A 349 21.56 11.83 -21.52
C ILE A 349 22.00 11.50 -22.95
N VAL A 350 21.13 10.81 -23.69
CA VAL A 350 21.36 10.59 -25.13
C VAL A 350 20.84 11.78 -25.95
N PRO A 351 21.30 11.97 -27.20
CA PRO A 351 20.79 13.02 -28.08
C PRO A 351 19.26 12.95 -28.28
N ASP A 352 18.68 14.06 -28.74
CA ASP A 352 17.26 14.13 -29.10
C ASP A 352 16.86 13.04 -30.12
N GLY A 353 15.63 12.52 -29.96
CA GLY A 353 15.10 11.44 -30.78
C GLY A 353 15.67 10.05 -30.48
N ARG A 354 16.51 9.90 -29.44
CA ARG A 354 17.01 8.60 -28.97
C ARG A 354 16.55 8.30 -27.55
N HIS A 355 16.38 7.02 -27.24
CA HIS A 355 16.03 6.55 -25.90
C HIS A 355 17.23 5.86 -25.26
N GLN A 356 17.46 6.13 -23.97
CA GLN A 356 18.52 5.46 -23.25
C GLN A 356 18.15 3.98 -23.01
N HIS A 357 19.05 3.04 -23.26
CA HIS A 357 18.78 1.61 -23.02
C HIS A 357 18.41 1.29 -21.56
N GLY A 358 18.92 2.09 -20.63
CA GLY A 358 18.60 2.05 -19.20
C GLY A 358 17.61 3.13 -18.77
N CYS A 359 16.73 3.59 -19.66
CA CYS A 359 15.80 4.67 -19.41
C CYS A 359 15.10 4.52 -18.05
N VAL A 360 15.16 5.60 -17.30
CA VAL A 360 14.70 5.68 -15.92
C VAL A 360 13.18 5.76 -15.85
N VAL A 361 12.56 6.36 -16.87
CA VAL A 361 11.13 6.57 -17.02
C VAL A 361 10.50 5.38 -17.74
N ARG A 362 9.49 4.75 -17.11
CA ARG A 362 8.58 3.82 -17.78
C ARG A 362 7.20 4.44 -17.76
N ALA A 363 6.77 5.09 -18.84
CA ALA A 363 5.36 5.33 -19.02
C ALA A 363 4.74 4.19 -19.85
N PRO A 364 3.41 4.01 -19.77
CA PRO A 364 2.65 3.20 -20.72
C PRO A 364 3.07 3.53 -22.16
N LYS A 365 3.18 2.51 -23.01
CA LYS A 365 3.59 2.62 -24.42
C LYS A 365 2.71 3.59 -25.24
N GLU A 366 1.53 3.91 -24.70
CA GLU A 366 0.48 4.72 -25.31
C GLU A 366 0.52 6.20 -24.88
N SER A 367 1.30 6.56 -23.85
CA SER A 367 1.24 7.89 -23.20
C SER A 367 2.50 8.74 -23.34
N LEU A 368 3.50 8.29 -24.10
CA LEU A 368 4.70 9.09 -24.37
C LEU A 368 4.84 9.27 -25.88
N GLU A 369 4.69 10.52 -26.32
CA GLU A 369 5.22 10.94 -27.60
C GLU A 369 6.73 10.67 -27.60
N ALA A 370 7.29 10.23 -28.72
CA ALA A 370 8.68 9.77 -28.87
C ALA A 370 9.76 10.87 -28.61
N GLU A 371 9.35 11.99 -28.03
CA GLU A 371 10.13 13.21 -27.86
C GLU A 371 10.16 13.73 -26.41
N ASP A 372 9.65 12.99 -25.42
CA ASP A 372 9.77 13.39 -24.01
C ASP A 372 11.26 13.40 -23.56
N PRO A 373 11.79 14.53 -23.05
CA PRO A 373 13.20 14.64 -22.66
C PRO A 373 13.64 13.58 -21.64
N GLY A 374 12.75 13.20 -20.72
CA GLY A 374 13.01 12.23 -19.66
C GLY A 374 13.25 10.82 -20.17
N LEU A 375 12.83 10.51 -21.41
CA LEU A 375 13.17 9.25 -22.08
C LEU A 375 14.65 9.13 -22.45
N ARG A 376 15.33 10.26 -22.60
CA ARG A 376 16.76 10.34 -22.91
C ARG A 376 17.63 10.14 -21.67
N LEU A 377 17.04 10.23 -20.48
CA LEU A 377 17.74 10.16 -19.20
C LEU A 377 18.05 8.71 -18.79
N GLY A 378 19.33 8.47 -18.52
CA GLY A 378 19.86 7.29 -17.84
C GLY A 378 20.45 7.65 -16.48
N ILE A 379 20.19 6.81 -15.48
CA ILE A 379 20.85 6.92 -14.17
C ILE A 379 21.46 5.57 -13.81
N GLN A 380 22.74 5.55 -13.50
CA GLN A 380 23.49 4.36 -13.10
C GLN A 380 24.03 4.50 -11.68
N LEU A 381 23.93 3.41 -10.91
CA LEU A 381 24.69 3.18 -9.69
C LEU A 381 26.01 2.51 -10.05
N HIS A 382 27.10 3.14 -9.65
CA HIS A 382 28.47 2.63 -9.78
C HIS A 382 29.05 2.36 -8.39
N GLY A 383 29.93 1.38 -8.28
CA GLY A 383 30.75 1.15 -7.09
C GLY A 383 31.44 -0.20 -7.11
N THR A 384 32.48 -0.38 -6.32
CA THR A 384 33.20 -1.65 -6.19
C THR A 384 32.51 -2.51 -5.15
N TYR A 385 32.28 -3.80 -5.42
CA TYR A 385 31.68 -4.70 -4.43
C TYR A 385 32.58 -4.87 -3.19
N LYS A 386 31.97 -4.94 -2.00
CA LYS A 386 32.61 -5.42 -0.77
C LYS A 386 32.96 -6.88 -0.97
N GLY A 387 34.25 -7.17 -1.02
CA GLY A 387 34.73 -8.53 -1.24
C GLY A 387 34.35 -9.44 -0.09
N ASP A 388 33.65 -10.52 -0.41
CA ASP A 388 33.78 -11.77 0.37
C ASP A 388 33.76 -13.03 -0.50
N HIS A 389 33.28 -13.04 -1.76
CA HIS A 389 33.31 -14.26 -2.60
C HIS A 389 33.46 -14.11 -4.12
N TYR A 390 33.55 -12.90 -4.70
CA TYR A 390 33.65 -12.75 -6.14
C TYR A 390 34.64 -11.64 -6.49
N VAL A 391 35.69 -12.03 -7.22
CA VAL A 391 36.68 -11.23 -7.97
C VAL A 391 37.04 -9.87 -7.33
N PRO A 392 38.26 -9.72 -6.79
CA PRO A 392 38.78 -8.40 -6.41
C PRO A 392 38.58 -7.41 -7.56
N ASP A 393 38.07 -6.21 -7.25
CA ASP A 393 37.77 -5.14 -8.20
C ASP A 393 36.55 -5.32 -9.12
N LEU A 394 35.63 -6.25 -8.81
CA LEU A 394 34.36 -6.31 -9.54
C LEU A 394 33.55 -5.00 -9.36
N GLN A 395 33.39 -4.27 -10.45
CA GLN A 395 32.59 -3.04 -10.49
C GLN A 395 31.11 -3.37 -10.68
N CYS A 396 30.27 -2.81 -9.82
CA CYS A 396 28.84 -2.69 -10.03
C CYS A 396 28.59 -1.55 -11.01
N ASN A 397 27.87 -1.83 -12.09
CA ASN A 397 27.25 -0.82 -12.94
C ASN A 397 25.79 -1.23 -13.15
N ARG A 398 24.87 -0.51 -12.49
CA ARG A 398 23.45 -0.86 -12.47
C ARG A 398 22.57 0.33 -12.80
N TRP A 399 21.73 0.17 -13.82
CA TRP A 399 20.69 1.13 -14.15
C TRP A 399 19.61 1.21 -13.06
N LEU A 400 19.32 2.42 -12.63
CA LEU A 400 18.27 2.74 -11.68
C LEU A 400 16.98 3.06 -12.44
N LYS A 401 15.84 2.67 -11.85
CA LYS A 401 14.51 2.93 -12.41
C LYS A 401 13.76 3.82 -11.44
N ILE A 402 13.19 4.93 -11.92
CA ILE A 402 12.28 5.76 -11.11
C ILE A 402 10.85 5.40 -11.54
N ARG A 403 10.00 5.03 -10.58
CA ARG A 403 8.63 4.57 -10.85
C ARG A 403 7.61 5.67 -10.53
N GLY A 404 6.63 5.85 -11.42
CA GLY A 404 5.44 6.69 -11.22
C GLY A 404 5.42 7.98 -12.04
N GLU A 405 4.23 8.52 -12.31
CA GLU A 405 4.00 9.73 -13.13
C GLU A 405 4.66 10.98 -12.53
N TRP A 406 4.68 11.10 -11.20
CA TRP A 406 5.42 12.11 -10.43
C TRP A 406 6.95 12.03 -10.58
N SER A 407 7.45 11.15 -11.42
CA SER A 407 8.88 10.98 -11.70
C SER A 407 9.30 11.60 -13.03
N ILE A 408 8.35 11.79 -13.96
CA ILE A 408 8.63 12.28 -15.31
C ILE A 408 9.05 13.76 -15.24
N HIS A 409 8.32 14.59 -14.49
CA HIS A 409 8.70 16.00 -14.32
C HIS A 409 10.11 16.15 -13.73
N LYS A 410 10.47 15.30 -12.76
CA LYS A 410 11.81 15.31 -12.17
C LYS A 410 12.87 14.87 -13.17
N ALA A 411 12.58 13.85 -13.97
CA ALA A 411 13.46 13.42 -15.05
C ALA A 411 13.66 14.55 -16.08
N ASN A 412 12.59 15.22 -16.50
CA ASN A 412 12.65 16.33 -17.46
C ASN A 412 13.43 17.51 -16.90
N SER A 413 13.18 17.92 -15.65
CA SER A 413 13.97 18.96 -14.99
C SER A 413 15.46 18.60 -14.85
N LEU A 414 15.78 17.31 -14.66
CA LEU A 414 17.17 16.87 -14.62
C LEU A 414 17.83 16.94 -16.00
N VAL A 415 17.10 16.58 -17.06
CA VAL A 415 17.58 16.70 -18.45
C VAL A 415 17.78 18.17 -18.82
N ASP A 416 16.81 19.05 -18.51
CA ASP A 416 16.92 20.49 -18.74
C ASP A 416 18.15 21.08 -18.04
N TRP A 417 18.37 20.69 -16.78
CA TRP A 417 19.58 21.07 -16.03
C TRP A 417 20.87 20.55 -16.68
N MET A 418 20.90 19.31 -17.15
CA MET A 418 22.07 18.72 -17.83
C MET A 418 22.36 19.38 -19.19
N GLU A 419 21.35 19.92 -19.86
CA GLU A 419 21.50 20.68 -21.11
C GLU A 419 21.83 22.16 -20.88
N GLY A 420 22.00 22.58 -19.61
CA GLY A 420 22.31 23.96 -19.27
C GLY A 420 21.17 24.93 -19.54
N LEU A 421 19.93 24.43 -19.62
CA LEU A 421 18.77 25.30 -19.71
C LEU A 421 18.48 25.90 -18.34
N ASP A 422 18.24 27.20 -18.33
CA ASP A 422 18.03 27.97 -17.11
C ASP A 422 16.67 27.60 -16.49
N VAL A 423 16.70 26.65 -15.56
CA VAL A 423 15.57 26.30 -14.69
C VAL A 423 15.54 27.32 -13.56
N SER A 424 15.42 28.60 -13.91
CA SER A 424 15.22 29.66 -12.92
C SER A 424 14.03 29.30 -12.04
N PRO A 425 14.10 29.52 -10.71
CA PRO A 425 12.95 29.33 -9.81
C PRO A 425 11.70 30.10 -10.27
N GLU A 426 11.91 31.15 -11.08
CA GLU A 426 10.88 32.04 -11.63
C GLU A 426 10.18 31.44 -12.85
N HIS A 427 10.82 30.50 -13.56
CA HIS A 427 10.29 29.80 -14.74
C HIS A 427 10.43 28.28 -14.61
N PRO A 428 9.73 27.65 -13.64
CA PRO A 428 9.97 26.26 -13.22
C PRO A 428 9.41 25.19 -14.18
N ARG A 429 8.99 25.55 -15.40
CA ARG A 429 8.25 24.62 -16.27
C ARG A 429 9.22 23.86 -17.18
N PRO A 430 9.43 22.55 -16.99
CA PRO A 430 10.22 21.76 -17.93
C PRO A 430 9.54 21.74 -19.31
N ARG A 431 10.35 21.57 -20.37
CA ARG A 431 9.95 21.74 -21.79
C ARG A 431 8.70 20.98 -22.24
N ARG A 432 8.23 19.94 -21.53
CA ARG A 432 7.06 19.14 -21.94
C ARG A 432 6.20 18.66 -20.75
N TRP A 433 4.89 18.80 -20.91
CA TRP A 433 3.82 18.37 -20.01
C TRP A 433 2.77 17.62 -20.84
N TYR A 434 2.38 16.42 -20.44
CA TYR A 434 1.12 15.81 -20.88
C TYR A 434 0.22 15.66 -19.66
N SER A 435 -1.04 16.03 -19.85
CA SER A 435 -2.05 16.19 -18.80
C SER A 435 -2.21 14.93 -17.96
N THR A 436 -2.17 15.10 -16.64
CA THR A 436 -3.06 14.33 -15.79
C THR A 436 -4.47 14.42 -16.37
N ARG A 437 -5.04 13.27 -16.70
CA ARG A 437 -6.49 13.01 -16.80
C ARG A 437 -7.31 14.18 -16.21
N GLU A 438 -8.06 14.85 -17.07
CA GLU A 438 -9.15 15.80 -16.78
C GLU A 438 -9.32 16.17 -15.30
N LEU A 439 -8.78 17.32 -14.90
CA LEU A 439 -9.44 18.17 -13.92
C LEU A 439 -10.61 18.87 -14.65
N GLN A 440 -11.73 18.17 -14.80
CA GLN A 440 -13.06 18.79 -14.77
C GLN A 440 -13.40 18.91 -13.28
N ASP A 441 -13.86 20.01 -12.68
CA ASP A 441 -14.31 21.33 -13.14
C ASP A 441 -14.14 22.29 -11.94
N ASP A 442 -14.45 23.58 -12.18
CA ASP A 442 -14.48 24.72 -11.26
C ASP A 442 -13.14 25.37 -10.88
N ASP A 443 -12.64 26.28 -11.72
CA ASP A 443 -13.10 27.68 -11.68
C ASP A 443 -12.39 28.54 -12.73
N THR A 444 -13.18 29.40 -13.37
CA THR A 444 -12.84 30.42 -14.36
C THR A 444 -11.60 31.28 -14.02
N VAL A 445 -10.58 31.35 -14.90
CA VAL A 445 -9.91 32.60 -15.38
C VAL A 445 -9.14 32.35 -16.70
N GLY A 446 -9.63 32.96 -17.78
CA GLY A 446 -8.94 33.46 -18.98
C GLY A 446 -7.70 32.75 -19.57
N TYR A 447 -7.89 32.05 -20.68
CA TYR A 447 -6.83 31.74 -21.65
C TYR A 447 -6.50 32.97 -22.52
N ARG A 448 -5.21 33.30 -22.67
CA ARG A 448 -4.67 34.06 -23.82
C ARG A 448 -3.88 33.07 -24.68
N GLU A 449 -4.29 32.93 -25.93
CA GLU A 449 -3.50 32.26 -26.97
C GLU A 449 -2.22 33.04 -27.24
N TRP A 450 -1.10 32.32 -27.38
CA TRP A 450 0.06 32.78 -28.13
C TRP A 450 0.47 31.66 -29.07
N THR A 451 0.28 31.88 -30.36
CA THR A 451 0.86 31.09 -31.44
C THR A 451 2.32 31.46 -31.65
N THR A 452 3.16 30.42 -31.73
CA THR A 452 4.57 30.31 -32.21
C THR A 452 5.51 31.49 -32.05
#